data_AF-A0A538RG84-F1
#
_entry.id   AF-A0A538RG84-F1
#
_cell.length_a   1.000
_cell.length_b   1.000
_cell.length_c   1.000
_cell.angle_alpha   90.00
_cell.angle_beta   90.00
_cell.angle_gamma   90.00
#
_symmetry.space_group_name_H-M   'P 1'
#
loop_
_entity.id
_entity.type
_entity.pdbx_description
1 polymer ?
#
loop_
_entity_poly.entity_id
_entity_poly.type
_entity_poly.pdbx_seq_one_letter_code
_entity_poly.pdbx_strand_id
1 'polypeptide(L)'
;MLLVAAAPAGAQTRLVNMIPQSRSGETNQDAEPTLTVDLNDYSRIVGSAFTWDNLTPSLIVPSKVGSGFPTGDINVGFSGVLSGAAAHETSWFYAGTLSSTVSTRPMTVLRAQDPFSATVMTTLDTRTGNVDQPHLRVLSSLSGTVGQDRLYVGFNNGYSCVMPNGRTSTIDASQNASIAAPALALDVIEARNTACQDGFAQVPAPHLDGTV
;
A
#
# COMPACT_ATOMS: atom_id res chain seq x y z
N MET A 1 25.49 -29.59 -42.92
CA MET A 1 24.43 -29.34 -41.93
C MET A 1 24.68 -27.95 -41.37
N LEU A 2 23.91 -26.94 -41.80
CA LEU A 2 24.12 -25.54 -41.45
C LEU A 2 23.33 -25.24 -40.18
N LEU A 3 24.01 -24.95 -39.08
CA LEU A 3 23.38 -24.48 -37.84
C LEU A 3 23.00 -23.01 -38.03
N VAL A 4 21.71 -22.71 -38.04
CA VAL A 4 21.20 -21.33 -37.93
C VAL A 4 21.10 -21.02 -36.45
N ALA A 5 21.96 -20.12 -35.95
CA ALA A 5 21.85 -19.60 -34.59
C ALA A 5 20.61 -18.70 -34.51
N ALA A 6 19.68 -19.04 -33.60
CA ALA A 6 18.56 -18.16 -33.29
C ALA A 6 19.09 -16.89 -32.64
N ALA A 7 18.71 -15.72 -33.19
CA ALA A 7 18.99 -14.45 -32.56
C ALA A 7 18.34 -14.41 -31.17
N PRO A 8 19.01 -13.85 -30.15
CA PRO A 8 18.40 -13.72 -28.82
C PRO A 8 17.17 -12.83 -28.97
N ALA A 9 16.00 -13.36 -28.59
CA ALA A 9 14.79 -12.56 -28.48
C ALA A 9 15.04 -11.48 -27.42
N GLY A 10 15.18 -10.22 -27.85
CA GLY A 10 15.29 -9.10 -26.93
C GLY A 10 14.05 -9.06 -26.04
N ALA A 11 14.24 -8.90 -24.73
CA ALA A 11 13.13 -8.70 -23.81
C ALA A 11 12.28 -7.50 -24.29
N GLN A 12 11.01 -7.74 -24.59
CA GLN A 12 10.10 -6.68 -24.99
C GLN A 12 9.69 -5.88 -23.75
N THR A 13 10.17 -4.64 -23.64
CA THR A 13 9.65 -3.70 -22.66
C THR A 13 8.27 -3.23 -23.10
N ARG A 14 7.23 -3.50 -22.30
CA ARG A 14 5.87 -3.00 -22.51
C ARG A 14 5.57 -1.90 -21.51
N LEU A 15 5.28 -0.70 -22.02
CA LEU A 15 4.70 0.36 -21.20
C LEU A 15 3.21 0.05 -21.00
N VAL A 16 2.77 -0.01 -19.74
CA VAL A 16 1.37 -0.19 -19.37
C VAL A 16 0.92 1.05 -18.63
N ASN A 17 -0.11 1.73 -19.14
CA ASN A 17 -0.77 2.80 -18.40
C ASN A 17 -1.77 2.17 -17.42
N MET A 18 -1.56 2.40 -16.12
CA MET A 18 -2.46 1.92 -15.06
C MET A 18 -3.72 2.76 -14.96
N ILE A 19 -3.70 3.99 -15.45
CA ILE A 19 -4.88 4.84 -15.56
C ILE A 19 -5.59 4.50 -16.89
N PRO A 20 -6.90 4.20 -16.89
CA PRO A 20 -7.65 3.93 -18.10
C PRO A 20 -7.47 5.04 -19.14
N GLN A 21 -7.43 4.67 -20.43
CA GLN A 21 -7.27 5.64 -21.51
C GLN A 21 -8.34 6.74 -21.49
N SER A 22 -9.58 6.41 -21.11
CA SER A 22 -10.69 7.38 -20.94
C SER A 22 -10.40 8.48 -19.91
N ARG A 23 -9.40 8.28 -19.06
CA ARG A 23 -8.96 9.19 -18.00
C ARG A 23 -7.50 9.63 -18.19
N SER A 24 -6.91 9.38 -19.35
CA SER A 24 -5.54 9.85 -19.63
C SER A 24 -5.51 11.39 -19.67
N GLY A 25 -4.58 11.98 -18.92
CA GLY A 25 -4.46 13.44 -18.77
C GLY A 25 -5.40 14.04 -17.72
N GLU A 26 -5.93 13.22 -16.81
CA GLU A 26 -6.65 13.73 -15.64
C GLU A 26 -5.71 14.52 -14.71
N THR A 27 -6.26 15.52 -14.02
CA THR A 27 -5.53 16.45 -13.15
C THR A 27 -6.20 16.58 -11.78
N ASN A 28 -6.99 15.57 -11.37
CA ASN A 28 -7.68 15.60 -10.09
C ASN A 28 -6.66 15.40 -8.97
N GLN A 29 -7.01 15.88 -7.79
CA GLN A 29 -6.28 15.52 -6.58
C GLN A 29 -6.54 14.05 -6.25
N ASP A 30 -5.60 13.45 -5.53
CA ASP A 30 -5.71 12.11 -4.94
C ASP A 30 -5.76 10.97 -5.98
N ALA A 31 -4.96 11.13 -7.05
CA ALA A 31 -4.74 10.14 -8.10
C ALA A 31 -3.34 9.52 -7.98
N GLU A 32 -3.05 8.86 -6.85
CA GLU A 32 -1.76 8.18 -6.63
C GLU A 32 -1.86 6.67 -6.91
N PRO A 33 -1.53 6.21 -8.13
CA PRO A 33 -1.42 4.78 -8.37
C PRO A 33 -0.24 4.20 -7.58
N THR A 34 -0.37 2.93 -7.18
CA THR A 34 0.72 2.21 -6.53
C THR A 34 0.93 0.87 -7.22
N LEU A 35 2.18 0.44 -7.33
CA LEU A 35 2.56 -0.82 -7.95
C LEU A 35 3.56 -1.50 -7.03
N THR A 36 3.28 -2.75 -6.69
CA THR A 36 4.19 -3.58 -5.90
C THR A 36 4.43 -4.90 -6.60
N VAL A 37 5.63 -5.43 -6.40
CA VAL A 37 6.06 -6.74 -6.88
C VAL A 37 6.45 -7.55 -5.66
N ASP A 38 6.06 -8.81 -5.60
CA ASP A 38 6.55 -9.71 -4.57
C ASP A 38 8.00 -10.09 -4.89
N LEU A 39 8.92 -9.71 -4.01
CA LEU A 39 10.35 -9.99 -4.19
C LEU A 39 10.69 -11.48 -4.03
N ASN A 40 9.78 -12.27 -3.43
CA ASN A 40 9.92 -13.72 -3.33
C ASN A 40 9.27 -14.45 -4.53
N ASP A 41 8.41 -13.79 -5.30
CA ASP A 41 7.80 -14.32 -6.52
C ASP A 41 7.45 -13.19 -7.51
N TYR A 42 8.36 -12.94 -8.45
CA TYR A 42 8.20 -11.88 -9.46
C TYR A 42 7.02 -12.07 -10.41
N SER A 43 6.32 -13.22 -10.38
CA SER A 43 5.06 -13.40 -11.11
C SER A 43 3.87 -12.73 -10.42
N ARG A 44 4.00 -12.38 -9.13
CA ARG A 44 2.97 -11.71 -8.33
C ARG A 44 3.21 -10.20 -8.36
N ILE A 45 2.40 -9.51 -9.17
CA ILE A 45 2.41 -8.06 -9.31
C ILE A 45 1.01 -7.55 -9.01
N VAL A 46 0.92 -6.55 -8.12
CA VAL A 46 -0.37 -5.93 -7.76
C VAL A 46 -0.24 -4.43 -7.95
N GLY A 47 -1.20 -3.86 -8.67
CA GLY A 47 -1.34 -2.42 -8.83
C GLY A 47 -2.65 -1.93 -8.24
N SER A 48 -2.63 -0.75 -7.61
CA SER A 48 -3.81 0.05 -7.32
C SER A 48 -3.79 1.30 -8.18
N ALA A 49 -4.97 1.75 -8.59
CA ALA A 49 -5.16 3.04 -9.23
C ALA A 49 -6.50 3.59 -8.76
N PHE A 50 -6.54 4.89 -8.48
CA PHE A 50 -7.80 5.58 -8.28
C PHE A 50 -8.52 5.69 -9.62
N THR A 51 -9.74 5.17 -9.72
CA THR A 51 -10.53 5.29 -10.95
C THR A 51 -11.94 5.76 -10.65
N TRP A 52 -12.32 6.91 -11.22
CA TRP A 52 -13.67 7.46 -11.23
C TRP A 52 -14.70 6.62 -12.03
N ASP A 53 -14.32 5.42 -12.44
CA ASP A 53 -15.14 4.49 -13.21
C ASP A 53 -15.33 3.20 -12.39
N ASN A 54 -16.51 2.58 -12.49
CA ASN A 54 -16.82 1.27 -11.88
C ASN A 54 -16.13 0.14 -12.68
N LEU A 55 -14.80 0.18 -12.74
CA LEU A 55 -14.00 -0.74 -13.53
C LEU A 55 -13.94 -2.11 -12.87
N THR A 56 -13.98 -3.15 -13.69
CA THR A 56 -13.53 -4.50 -13.36
C THR A 56 -12.43 -4.88 -14.36
N PRO A 57 -11.38 -5.67 -14.03
CA PRO A 57 -11.09 -6.40 -12.79
C PRO A 57 -9.63 -6.23 -12.24
N SER A 58 -9.48 -6.18 -10.92
CA SER A 58 -8.61 -7.07 -10.13
C SER A 58 -8.79 -6.71 -8.65
N LEU A 59 -9.35 -7.65 -7.88
CA LEU A 59 -9.45 -7.60 -6.43
C LEU A 59 -8.05 -7.28 -5.87
N ILE A 60 -7.83 -6.40 -4.89
CA ILE A 60 -8.06 -6.70 -3.47
C ILE A 60 -7.89 -5.39 -2.67
N VAL A 61 -9.04 -4.79 -2.45
CA VAL A 61 -9.45 -3.84 -1.42
C VAL A 61 -10.93 -4.14 -1.28
N PRO A 62 -11.61 -4.02 -0.12
CA PRO A 62 -13.06 -4.27 0.00
C PRO A 62 -13.85 -3.50 -1.08
N SER A 63 -14.04 -4.16 -2.21
CA SER A 63 -14.67 -3.67 -3.43
C SER A 63 -15.36 -4.90 -4.01
N LYS A 64 -16.67 -4.79 -4.15
CA LYS A 64 -17.49 -5.86 -4.71
C LYS A 64 -17.73 -5.49 -6.17
N VAL A 65 -17.70 -6.46 -7.07
CA VAL A 65 -18.12 -6.23 -8.46
C VAL A 65 -19.50 -5.56 -8.46
N GLY A 66 -19.58 -4.34 -9.03
CA GLY A 66 -20.80 -3.53 -9.07
C GLY A 66 -20.98 -2.52 -7.92
N SER A 67 -20.08 -2.45 -6.93
CA SER A 67 -20.10 -1.37 -5.92
C SER A 67 -19.51 -0.07 -6.49
N GLY A 68 -20.19 1.06 -6.31
CA GLY A 68 -19.58 2.39 -6.52
C GLY A 68 -18.40 2.63 -5.58
N PHE A 69 -17.62 3.71 -5.81
CA PHE A 69 -16.35 4.04 -5.14
C PHE A 69 -16.34 3.67 -3.65
N PRO A 70 -15.75 2.54 -3.23
CA PRO A 70 -15.73 2.16 -1.81
C PRO A 70 -14.59 2.87 -1.06
N THR A 71 -13.57 3.32 -1.79
CA THR A 71 -12.37 3.94 -1.22
C THR A 71 -11.97 5.25 -1.89
N GLY A 72 -11.56 6.22 -1.06
CA GLY A 72 -10.92 7.48 -1.45
C GLY A 72 -9.44 7.32 -1.82
N ASP A 73 -8.70 6.38 -1.22
CA ASP A 73 -7.28 6.13 -1.50
C ASP A 73 -6.92 4.67 -1.26
N ILE A 74 -5.94 4.14 -2.01
CA ILE A 74 -5.44 2.77 -1.87
C ILE A 74 -3.92 2.72 -2.09
N ASN A 75 -3.19 2.17 -1.11
CA ASN A 75 -1.77 1.85 -1.23
C ASN A 75 -1.53 0.37 -0.91
N VAL A 76 -0.64 -0.29 -1.64
CA VAL A 76 -0.39 -1.73 -1.52
C VAL A 76 1.10 -2.07 -1.41
N GLY A 77 1.42 -3.19 -0.78
CA GLY A 77 2.81 -3.67 -0.64
C GLY A 77 2.90 -5.15 -0.30
N PHE A 78 3.94 -5.82 -0.80
CA PHE A 78 4.32 -7.17 -0.36
C PHE A 78 5.44 -7.11 0.67
N SER A 79 5.34 -7.93 1.71
CA SER A 79 6.53 -8.24 2.49
C SER A 79 7.53 -9.08 1.68
N GLY A 80 8.81 -8.93 1.97
CA GLY A 80 9.87 -9.63 1.24
C GLY A 80 11.26 -9.07 1.53
N VAL A 81 12.28 -9.83 1.11
CA VAL A 81 13.70 -9.46 1.17
C VAL A 81 14.32 -9.64 -0.21
N LEU A 82 15.30 -8.80 -0.54
CA LEU A 82 16.06 -8.92 -1.80
C LEU A 82 16.98 -10.17 -1.84
N SER A 83 17.18 -10.86 -0.70
CA SER A 83 18.04 -12.04 -0.60
C SER A 83 17.27 -13.31 -0.98
N GLY A 84 17.44 -13.74 -2.23
CA GLY A 84 16.75 -14.88 -2.81
C GLY A 84 16.97 -16.21 -2.07
N ALA A 85 15.85 -16.89 -1.81
CA ALA A 85 15.69 -18.31 -2.05
C ALA A 85 14.28 -18.50 -2.66
N ALA A 86 14.22 -19.07 -3.86
CA ALA A 86 12.97 -19.34 -4.56
C ALA A 86 12.29 -20.55 -3.92
N ALA A 87 11.44 -20.32 -2.93
CA ALA A 87 10.23 -21.09 -2.68
C ALA A 87 9.59 -20.60 -1.38
N HIS A 88 8.73 -19.59 -1.40
CA HIS A 88 7.74 -19.48 -0.34
C HIS A 88 6.51 -18.70 -0.79
N GLU A 89 5.36 -19.37 -0.70
CA GLU A 89 4.02 -18.78 -0.62
C GLU A 89 3.83 -17.87 0.63
N THR A 90 4.90 -17.35 1.26
CA THR A 90 4.87 -16.72 2.60
C THR A 90 4.81 -15.19 2.60
N SER A 91 5.04 -14.51 1.48
CA SER A 91 4.94 -13.05 1.45
C SER A 91 3.50 -12.63 1.73
N TRP A 92 3.31 -11.87 2.80
CA TRP A 92 2.03 -11.25 3.09
C TRP A 92 1.83 -10.05 2.16
N PHE A 93 0.62 -9.95 1.65
CA PHE A 93 0.16 -8.76 0.93
C PHE A 93 -0.58 -7.83 1.89
N TYR A 94 -0.19 -6.56 1.91
CA TYR A 94 -0.77 -5.52 2.75
C TYR A 94 -1.39 -4.42 1.91
N ALA A 95 -2.45 -3.81 2.44
CA ALA A 95 -3.07 -2.63 1.84
C ALA A 95 -3.44 -1.60 2.92
N GLY A 96 -3.31 -0.32 2.59
CA GLY A 96 -3.87 0.79 3.33
C GLY A 96 -4.96 1.43 2.48
N THR A 97 -6.14 1.64 3.05
CA THR A 97 -7.29 2.12 2.27
C THR A 97 -8.06 3.17 3.04
N LEU A 98 -8.46 4.24 2.38
CA LEU A 98 -9.33 5.27 2.95
C LEU A 98 -10.75 5.07 2.43
N SER A 99 -11.76 5.01 3.29
CA SER A 99 -13.14 4.80 2.81
C SER A 99 -13.75 6.09 2.22
N SER A 100 -14.45 5.97 1.09
CA SER A 100 -15.26 7.05 0.50
C SER A 100 -16.77 6.90 0.75
N THR A 101 -17.20 5.77 1.33
CA THR A 101 -18.62 5.46 1.56
C THR A 101 -19.08 5.66 2.99
N VAL A 102 -18.14 5.78 3.94
CA VAL A 102 -18.43 6.00 5.35
C VAL A 102 -18.14 7.47 5.67
N SER A 103 -19.07 8.15 6.33
CA SER A 103 -19.01 9.61 6.55
C SER A 103 -17.77 10.10 7.29
N THR A 104 -17.17 9.26 8.15
CA THR A 104 -15.94 9.57 8.88
C THR A 104 -14.67 9.26 8.10
N ARG A 105 -14.80 8.72 6.87
CA ARG A 105 -13.72 8.27 5.98
C ARG A 105 -12.62 7.52 6.77
N PRO A 106 -12.95 6.41 7.46
CA PRO A 106 -11.95 5.64 8.18
C PRO A 106 -10.87 5.14 7.23
N MET A 107 -9.63 5.14 7.72
CA MET A 107 -8.51 4.46 7.08
C MET A 107 -8.40 3.06 7.67
N THR A 108 -8.30 2.02 6.85
CA THR A 108 -8.09 0.64 7.29
C THR A 108 -6.77 0.10 6.78
N VAL A 109 -6.05 -0.61 7.64
CA VAL A 109 -4.87 -1.41 7.28
C VAL A 109 -5.29 -2.86 7.17
N LEU A 110 -4.96 -3.50 6.07
CA LEU A 110 -5.47 -4.80 5.66
C LEU A 110 -4.33 -5.75 5.34
N ARG A 111 -4.58 -7.07 5.44
CA ARG A 111 -3.63 -8.13 5.07
C ARG A 111 -4.31 -9.33 4.41
N ALA A 112 -3.65 -9.93 3.41
CA ALA A 112 -4.01 -11.22 2.81
C ALA A 112 -2.77 -12.05 2.46
N GLN A 113 -2.94 -13.38 2.42
CA GLN A 113 -1.86 -14.29 2.00
C GLN A 113 -1.76 -14.34 0.47
N ASP A 114 -2.89 -14.56 -0.19
CA ASP A 114 -3.00 -14.61 -1.64
C ASP A 114 -3.81 -13.41 -2.15
N PRO A 115 -3.16 -12.47 -2.86
CA PRO A 115 -3.83 -11.29 -3.36
C PRO A 115 -4.68 -11.55 -4.63
N PHE A 116 -4.71 -12.79 -5.13
CA PHE A 116 -5.49 -13.17 -6.31
C PHE A 116 -6.72 -14.02 -5.95
N SER A 117 -6.85 -14.38 -4.68
CA SER A 117 -8.00 -15.08 -4.13
C SER A 117 -9.23 -14.16 -4.00
N ALA A 118 -10.43 -14.75 -4.01
CA ALA A 118 -11.68 -14.06 -3.72
C ALA A 118 -11.89 -13.79 -2.21
N THR A 119 -11.00 -14.27 -1.34
CA THR A 119 -11.06 -14.03 0.10
C THR A 119 -10.83 -12.55 0.41
N VAL A 120 -11.75 -11.95 1.17
CA VAL A 120 -11.60 -10.57 1.66
C VAL A 120 -10.40 -10.49 2.60
N MET A 121 -9.60 -9.42 2.47
CA MET A 121 -8.47 -9.18 3.37
C MET A 121 -8.91 -9.08 4.82
N THR A 122 -8.06 -9.54 5.72
CA THR A 122 -8.22 -9.33 7.16
C THR A 122 -7.86 -7.90 7.51
N THR A 123 -8.75 -7.19 8.21
CA THR A 123 -8.43 -5.89 8.81
C THR A 123 -7.47 -6.08 9.99
N LEU A 124 -6.34 -5.38 9.94
CA LEU A 124 -5.35 -5.33 11.02
C LEU A 124 -5.59 -4.14 11.95
N ASP A 125 -5.97 -2.98 11.39
CA ASP A 125 -6.25 -1.77 12.17
C ASP A 125 -7.24 -0.86 11.45
N THR A 126 -7.86 0.06 12.18
CA THR A 126 -8.76 1.10 11.66
C THR A 126 -8.51 2.43 12.37
N ARG A 127 -8.15 3.46 11.61
CA ARG A 127 -7.97 4.83 12.07
C ARG A 127 -9.15 5.70 11.67
N THR A 128 -9.49 6.63 12.56
CA THR A 128 -10.56 7.61 12.38
C THR A 128 -10.10 8.97 12.89
N GLY A 129 -10.86 10.01 12.57
CA GLY A 129 -10.56 11.38 13.00
C GLY A 129 -9.80 12.14 11.94
N ASN A 130 -10.48 12.47 10.84
CA ASN A 130 -9.91 13.27 9.74
C ASN A 130 -8.56 12.70 9.29
N VAL A 131 -8.58 11.41 8.94
CA VAL A 131 -7.41 10.72 8.40
C VAL A 131 -7.37 10.88 6.88
N ASP A 132 -6.17 10.94 6.31
CA ASP A 132 -6.00 11.06 4.86
C ASP A 132 -4.74 10.37 4.33
N GLN A 133 -4.87 9.86 3.11
CA GLN A 133 -3.87 9.20 2.28
C GLN A 133 -2.91 8.22 3.00
N PRO A 134 -3.27 6.92 3.09
CA PRO A 134 -2.33 5.90 3.54
C PRO A 134 -1.20 5.70 2.53
N HIS A 135 0.05 5.85 2.96
CA HIS A 135 1.22 5.38 2.24
C HIS A 135 1.90 4.25 3.01
N LEU A 136 1.79 3.05 2.46
CA LEU A 136 2.28 1.85 3.08
C LEU A 136 3.67 1.51 2.55
N ARG A 137 4.52 1.06 3.47
CA ARG A 137 5.75 0.32 3.17
C ARG A 137 5.84 -0.87 4.08
N VAL A 138 6.31 -1.98 3.52
CA VAL A 138 6.56 -3.19 4.27
C VAL A 138 7.86 -3.82 3.79
N LEU A 139 8.62 -4.36 4.73
CA LEU A 139 9.83 -5.13 4.47
C LEU A 139 9.85 -6.31 5.44
N SER A 140 10.43 -7.44 5.04
CA SER A 140 10.77 -8.47 6.02
C SER A 140 12.14 -8.15 6.63
N SER A 141 12.24 -8.16 7.95
CA SER A 141 13.42 -7.75 8.71
C SER A 141 14.62 -8.65 8.39
N LEU A 142 15.76 -8.06 8.05
CA LEU A 142 17.06 -8.76 7.93
C LEU A 142 17.95 -8.59 9.16
N SER A 143 17.58 -7.69 10.06
CA SER A 143 18.23 -7.44 11.34
C SER A 143 17.26 -7.68 12.51
N GLY A 144 17.78 -7.93 13.71
CA GLY A 144 16.96 -8.34 14.86
C GLY A 144 16.35 -9.73 14.64
N THR A 145 15.04 -9.89 14.90
CA THR A 145 14.34 -11.14 14.57
C THR A 145 14.06 -11.20 13.07
N VAL A 146 14.86 -12.00 12.35
CA VAL A 146 14.79 -12.16 10.91
C VAL A 146 13.41 -12.70 10.47
N GLY A 147 12.91 -12.20 9.34
CA GLY A 147 11.66 -12.67 8.72
C GLY A 147 10.37 -12.09 9.32
N GLN A 148 10.46 -11.19 10.29
CA GLN A 148 9.30 -10.43 10.76
C GLN A 148 8.95 -9.31 9.79
N ASP A 149 7.66 -9.12 9.54
CA ASP A 149 7.21 -8.05 8.64
C ASP A 149 7.18 -6.72 9.41
N ARG A 150 8.03 -5.78 9.01
CA ARG A 150 8.03 -4.40 9.49
C ARG A 150 7.08 -3.61 8.60
N LEU A 151 5.92 -3.24 9.14
CA LEU A 151 4.89 -2.52 8.42
C LEU A 151 4.85 -1.08 8.90
N TYR A 152 4.90 -0.14 7.96
CA TYR A 152 4.81 1.28 8.20
C TYR A 152 3.74 1.88 7.32
N VAL A 153 2.81 2.62 7.91
CA VAL A 153 1.76 3.34 7.18
C VAL A 153 1.87 4.80 7.56
N GLY A 154 2.38 5.63 6.67
CA GLY A 154 2.33 7.08 6.84
C GLY A 154 0.97 7.61 6.38
N PHE A 155 0.43 8.57 7.11
CA PHE A 155 -0.86 9.18 6.80
C PHE A 155 -0.99 10.52 7.53
N ASN A 156 -1.91 11.36 7.08
CA ASN A 156 -2.34 12.50 7.86
C ASN A 156 -3.43 12.07 8.83
N ASN A 157 -3.32 12.51 10.09
CA ASN A 157 -4.27 12.21 11.14
C ASN A 157 -4.73 13.50 11.81
N GLY A 158 -6.03 13.76 11.79
CA GLY A 158 -6.63 14.81 12.58
C GLY A 158 -6.43 16.23 12.06
N TYR A 159 -6.52 16.44 10.73
CA TYR A 159 -6.66 17.79 10.17
C TYR A 159 -7.91 18.50 10.72
N SER A 160 -8.01 19.82 10.52
CA SER A 160 -8.97 20.70 11.22
C SER A 160 -8.77 20.76 12.74
N CYS A 161 -7.52 20.68 13.19
CA CYS A 161 -7.11 20.75 14.59
C CYS A 161 -7.69 19.64 15.49
N VAL A 162 -8.07 18.49 14.93
CA VAL A 162 -8.38 17.30 15.75
C VAL A 162 -7.11 16.88 16.52
N MET A 163 -5.95 16.97 15.85
CA MET A 163 -4.64 16.92 16.54
C MET A 163 -4.23 18.32 17.03
N PRO A 164 -3.76 18.45 18.29
CA PRO A 164 -3.31 19.73 18.84
C PRO A 164 -2.22 20.38 17.97
N ASN A 165 -2.30 21.71 17.84
CA ASN A 165 -1.34 22.53 17.08
C ASN A 165 -1.19 22.16 15.59
N GLY A 166 -2.15 21.42 15.01
CA GLY A 166 -2.12 21.03 13.60
C GLY A 166 -1.05 19.99 13.26
N ARG A 167 -0.59 19.21 14.25
CA ARG A 167 0.43 18.17 14.03
C ARG A 167 -0.20 16.91 13.45
N THR A 168 -0.45 16.94 12.15
CA THR A 168 -1.22 15.91 11.45
C THR A 168 -0.36 14.84 10.80
N SER A 169 0.96 15.03 10.63
CA SER A 169 1.81 13.97 10.08
C SER A 169 2.00 12.85 11.09
N THR A 170 1.62 11.64 10.70
CA THR A 170 1.70 10.44 11.54
C THR A 170 2.21 9.23 10.78
N ILE A 171 2.73 8.27 11.53
CA ILE A 171 3.06 6.94 11.06
C ILE A 171 2.47 5.90 12.00
N ASP A 172 1.83 4.88 11.44
CA ASP A 172 1.55 3.64 12.15
C ASP A 172 2.67 2.65 11.90
N ALA A 173 3.26 2.11 12.96
CA ALA A 173 4.36 1.16 12.88
C ALA A 173 4.00 -0.17 13.55
N SER A 174 4.17 -1.27 12.82
CA SER A 174 4.18 -2.62 13.37
C SER A 174 5.55 -3.24 13.24
N GLN A 175 6.06 -3.73 14.37
CA GLN A 175 7.35 -4.40 14.45
C GLN A 175 7.28 -5.87 13.98
N ASN A 176 6.07 -6.45 13.91
CA ASN A 176 5.85 -7.78 13.36
C ASN A 176 4.40 -7.90 12.88
N ALA A 177 4.15 -7.48 11.64
CA ALA A 177 2.85 -7.41 11.02
C ALA A 177 2.34 -8.75 10.47
N SER A 178 3.09 -9.85 10.60
CA SER A 178 2.72 -11.17 10.07
C SER A 178 2.01 -12.08 11.08
N ILE A 179 2.02 -11.70 12.37
CA ILE A 179 1.30 -12.46 13.42
C ILE A 179 -0.21 -12.28 13.34
N ALA A 180 -0.98 -13.13 14.03
CA ALA A 180 -2.44 -13.11 13.97
C ALA A 180 -3.06 -11.75 14.36
N ALA A 181 -2.53 -11.09 15.39
CA ALA A 181 -2.98 -9.79 15.87
C ALA A 181 -1.77 -8.85 16.10
N PRO A 182 -1.27 -8.20 15.03
CA PRO A 182 -0.15 -7.29 15.15
C PRO A 182 -0.58 -5.98 15.83
N ALA A 183 0.29 -5.41 16.64
CA ALA A 183 0.11 -4.05 17.13
C ALA A 183 0.60 -3.06 16.07
N LEU A 184 -0.19 -2.01 15.81
CA LEU A 184 0.21 -0.83 15.03
C LEU A 184 0.26 0.34 16.01
N ALA A 185 1.47 0.78 16.35
CA ALA A 185 1.69 1.92 17.23
C ALA A 185 1.66 3.21 16.41
N LEU A 186 0.90 4.20 16.88
CA LEU A 186 0.81 5.51 16.24
C LEU A 186 1.88 6.45 16.78
N ASP A 187 2.67 7.01 15.88
CA ASP A 187 3.65 8.05 16.17
C ASP A 187 3.31 9.33 15.41
N VAL A 188 3.29 10.45 16.11
CA VAL A 188 3.16 11.79 15.50
C VAL A 188 4.55 12.30 15.15
N ILE A 189 4.81 12.48 13.86
CA ILE A 189 6.13 12.88 13.35
C ILE A 189 6.19 14.37 12.97
N GLU A 190 5.04 15.07 12.89
CA GLU A 190 5.03 16.53 12.73
C GLU A 190 5.46 17.24 14.02
N ALA A 191 6.67 17.77 14.03
CA ALA A 191 7.18 18.57 15.14
C ALA A 191 6.70 20.03 15.11
N ARG A 192 6.32 20.55 13.93
CA ARG A 192 5.96 21.96 13.76
C ARG A 192 4.50 22.19 14.12
N ASN A 193 4.20 23.39 14.59
CA ASN A 193 2.81 23.84 14.64
C ASN A 193 2.40 24.25 13.22
N THR A 194 1.25 23.79 12.77
CA THR A 194 0.75 24.06 11.40
C THR A 194 -0.61 24.72 11.44
N ALA A 195 -1.10 25.15 10.27
CA ALA A 195 -2.41 25.79 10.11
C ALA A 195 -3.60 24.83 10.27
N CYS A 196 -3.42 23.66 10.89
CA CYS A 196 -4.46 22.64 11.04
C CYS A 196 -5.06 22.16 9.71
N GLN A 197 -4.24 22.13 8.68
CA GLN A 197 -4.60 21.69 7.35
C GLN A 197 -4.27 20.22 7.16
N ASP A 198 -4.80 19.66 6.08
CA ASP A 198 -4.26 18.42 5.55
C ASP A 198 -2.78 18.61 5.14
N GLY A 199 -1.98 17.60 5.43
CA GLY A 199 -0.53 17.68 5.36
C GLY A 199 0.02 17.32 3.99
N PHE A 200 1.34 17.17 3.91
CA PHE A 200 1.94 16.51 2.75
C PHE A 200 1.81 14.99 2.90
N ALA A 201 1.89 14.27 1.77
CA ALA A 201 2.05 12.83 1.75
C ALA A 201 3.20 12.38 2.67
N GLN A 202 2.91 11.42 3.54
CA GLN A 202 3.89 10.83 4.46
C GLN A 202 4.29 9.48 3.93
N VAL A 203 5.39 9.40 3.18
CA VAL A 203 5.85 8.16 2.55
C VAL A 203 7.01 7.59 3.38
N PRO A 204 6.80 6.52 4.17
CA PRO A 204 7.90 5.93 4.94
C PRO A 204 9.03 5.45 4.03
N ALA A 205 10.26 5.47 4.53
CA ALA A 205 11.44 4.98 3.82
C ALA A 205 12.21 3.96 4.68
N PRO A 206 11.63 2.77 4.92
CA PRO A 206 12.28 1.80 5.80
C PRO A 206 13.58 1.26 5.21
N HIS A 207 14.58 1.13 6.06
CA HIS A 207 15.89 0.56 5.77
C HIS A 207 16.08 -0.80 6.45
N LEU A 208 16.98 -1.61 5.90
CA LEU A 208 17.26 -2.97 6.40
C LEU A 208 17.93 -2.98 7.80
N ASP A 209 18.51 -1.85 8.21
CA ASP A 209 19.07 -1.64 9.54
C ASP A 209 18.01 -1.28 10.60
N GLY A 210 16.74 -1.16 10.19
CA GLY A 210 15.61 -0.87 11.06
C GLY A 210 15.31 0.63 11.22
N THR A 211 16.03 1.52 10.54
CA THR A 211 15.67 2.94 10.48
C THR A 211 14.53 3.20 9.50
N VAL A 212 13.73 4.24 9.77
CA VAL A 212 12.58 4.72 8.98
C VAL A 212 12.57 6.23 8.96
#